data_AF-A0A531MEF5-F1
#
_entry.id   AF-A0A531MEF5-F1
#
_cell.length_a   1.000
_cell.length_b   1.000
_cell.length_c   1.000
_cell.angle_alpha   90.00
_cell.angle_beta   90.00
_cell.angle_gamma   90.00
#
_symmetry.space_group_name_H-M   'P 1'
#
loop_
_entity.id
_entity.type
_entity.pdbx_description
1 polymer ?
#
loop_
_entity_poly.entity_id
_entity_poly.type
_entity_poly.pdbx_seq_one_letter_code
_entity_poly.pdbx_strand_id
1 'polypeptide(L)'
;HTRVPVALPSRITPGLVAALQGRLMVTVVTHFNHAREITDVTEAACRTLRQAGFVLLNQSVLLKGVNDTVEALEELCRELMYRLGIKPYYLHHGDLARGMAHRRTTIAQGQALVEALRARLSGICNPIYVLDLPEGGGKVPLGPCHVEAQDGESWRIRGLDGKVRDYREVVSVREERPSKNPAAGS
;
A
#
# COMPACT_ATOMS: atom_id res chain seq x y z
N HIS A 1 3.39 2.00 -14.97
CA HIS A 1 4.39 2.39 -13.96
C HIS A 1 5.38 3.33 -14.60
N THR A 2 5.62 4.51 -14.04
CA THR A 2 6.52 5.50 -14.63
C THR A 2 7.09 6.46 -13.59
N ARG A 3 8.39 6.76 -13.70
CA ARG A 3 9.02 7.85 -12.94
C ARG A 3 8.86 9.21 -13.63
N VAL A 4 8.33 9.27 -14.86
CA VAL A 4 8.27 10.51 -15.66
C VAL A 4 7.58 11.67 -14.92
N PRO A 5 6.43 11.49 -14.25
CA PRO A 5 5.81 12.58 -13.49
C PRO A 5 6.67 13.15 -12.35
N VAL A 6 7.66 12.39 -11.89
CA VAL A 6 8.59 12.76 -10.81
C VAL A 6 9.89 13.33 -11.39
N ALA A 7 10.52 12.58 -12.28
CA ALA A 7 11.86 12.85 -12.79
C ALA A 7 11.88 13.83 -13.96
N LEU A 8 10.82 13.88 -14.77
CA LEU A 8 10.73 14.79 -15.92
C LEU A 8 9.28 15.29 -16.14
N PRO A 9 8.76 16.12 -15.22
CA PRO A 9 7.34 16.48 -15.19
C PRO A 9 6.85 17.19 -16.46
N SER A 10 7.74 17.91 -17.16
CA SER A 10 7.45 18.62 -18.42
C SER A 10 6.97 17.72 -19.57
N ARG A 11 7.13 16.40 -19.45
CA ARG A 11 6.62 15.43 -20.43
C ARG A 11 5.14 15.10 -20.26
N ILE A 12 4.51 15.57 -19.18
CA ILE A 12 3.06 15.46 -19.00
C ILE A 12 2.38 16.60 -19.77
N THR A 13 2.16 16.37 -21.06
CA THR A 13 1.57 17.37 -21.97
C THR A 13 0.09 17.09 -22.27
N PRO A 14 -0.68 18.10 -22.70
CA PRO A 14 -2.07 17.89 -23.13
C PRO A 14 -2.21 16.82 -24.23
N GLY A 15 -1.28 16.78 -25.19
CA GLY A 15 -1.28 15.77 -26.26
C GLY A 15 -1.07 14.35 -25.76
N LEU A 16 -0.16 14.16 -24.78
CA LEU A 16 0.03 12.85 -24.15
C LEU A 16 -1.24 12.42 -23.41
N VAL A 17 -1.83 13.33 -22.64
CA VAL A 17 -3.06 13.05 -21.88
C VAL A 17 -4.20 12.67 -22.82
N ALA A 18 -4.44 13.45 -23.89
CA ALA A 18 -5.47 13.17 -24.87
C ALA A 18 -5.27 11.81 -25.55
N ALA A 19 -4.02 11.43 -25.86
CA ALA A 19 -3.71 10.13 -26.45
C ALA A 19 -4.01 8.94 -25.51
N LEU A 20 -4.01 9.17 -24.19
CA LEU A 20 -4.29 8.14 -23.18
C LEU A 20 -5.75 8.18 -22.69
N GLN A 21 -6.47 9.28 -22.91
CA GLN A 21 -7.89 9.41 -22.55
C GLN A 21 -8.78 8.60 -23.51
N GLY A 22 -9.68 7.75 -22.98
CA GLY A 22 -10.52 6.86 -23.79
C GLY A 22 -11.40 5.89 -22.97
N ARG A 23 -11.80 4.76 -23.58
CA ARG A 23 -12.80 3.79 -23.03
C ARG A 23 -12.44 3.13 -21.69
N LEU A 24 -11.17 3.12 -21.29
CA LEU A 24 -10.70 2.42 -20.09
C LEU A 24 -10.14 3.40 -19.08
N MET A 25 -10.31 3.08 -17.80
CA MET A 25 -9.74 3.85 -16.70
C MET A 25 -8.21 3.72 -16.72
N VAL A 26 -7.50 4.84 -16.90
CA VAL A 26 -6.04 4.88 -16.83
C VAL A 26 -5.59 5.04 -15.38
N THR A 27 -4.71 4.14 -14.94
CA THR A 27 -4.02 4.26 -13.64
C THR A 27 -2.55 4.55 -13.87
N VAL A 28 -2.07 5.65 -13.28
CA VAL A 28 -0.65 6.03 -13.32
C VAL A 28 -0.02 5.76 -11.97
N VAL A 29 1.02 4.92 -11.98
CA VAL A 29 1.80 4.59 -10.79
C VAL A 29 3.13 5.36 -10.84
N THR A 30 3.31 6.30 -9.90
CA THR A 30 4.47 7.17 -9.73
C THR A 30 5.46 6.60 -8.70
N HIS A 31 6.65 7.22 -8.55
CA HIS A 31 7.70 6.75 -7.62
C HIS A 31 8.42 7.88 -6.87
N PHE A 32 7.68 8.78 -6.23
CA PHE A 32 8.20 9.62 -5.16
C PHE A 32 8.69 8.76 -3.98
N ASN A 33 9.89 9.05 -3.50
CA ASN A 33 10.54 8.45 -2.35
C ASN A 33 10.75 9.46 -1.21
N HIS A 34 10.67 10.77 -1.47
CA HIS A 34 10.81 11.80 -0.43
C HIS A 34 9.95 13.03 -0.73
N ALA A 35 9.43 13.70 0.30
CA ALA A 35 8.58 14.90 0.15
C ALA A 35 9.28 16.04 -0.61
N ARG A 36 10.61 16.14 -0.53
CA ARG A 36 11.44 17.09 -1.32
C ARG A 36 11.31 16.93 -2.85
N GLU A 37 10.91 15.75 -3.33
CA GLU A 37 10.64 15.57 -4.77
C GLU A 37 9.30 16.23 -5.17
N ILE A 38 8.47 16.62 -4.20
CA ILE A 38 7.19 17.30 -4.40
C ILE A 38 7.44 18.81 -4.50
N THR A 39 7.44 19.28 -5.73
CA THR A 39 7.65 20.67 -6.15
C THR A 39 6.44 21.15 -6.94
N ASP A 40 6.34 22.47 -7.17
CA ASP A 40 5.23 23.06 -7.92
C ASP A 40 5.10 22.48 -9.34
N VAL A 41 6.23 22.12 -9.98
CA VAL A 41 6.23 21.49 -11.31
C VAL A 41 5.70 20.06 -11.28
N THR A 42 6.04 19.29 -10.25
CA THR A 42 5.47 17.94 -10.08
C THR A 42 4.00 18.00 -9.70
N GLU A 43 3.59 19.01 -8.91
CA GLU A 43 2.20 19.23 -8.57
C GLU A 43 1.37 19.57 -9.79
N ALA A 44 1.85 20.48 -10.65
CA ALA A 44 1.18 20.83 -11.89
C ALA A 44 1.00 19.59 -12.80
N ALA A 45 2.04 18.78 -12.97
CA ALA A 45 1.95 17.53 -13.74
C ALA A 45 0.92 16.54 -13.16
N CYS A 46 0.93 16.32 -11.83
CA CYS A 46 -0.04 15.44 -11.19
C CYS A 46 -1.47 15.97 -11.29
N ARG A 47 -1.65 17.29 -11.18
CA ARG A 47 -2.94 17.97 -11.36
C ARG A 47 -3.48 17.75 -12.76
N THR A 48 -2.64 17.89 -13.79
CA THR A 48 -3.03 17.61 -15.19
C THR A 48 -3.50 16.16 -15.36
N LEU A 49 -2.77 15.18 -14.82
CA LEU A 49 -3.19 13.77 -14.88
C LEU A 49 -4.52 13.52 -14.15
N ARG A 50 -4.72 14.14 -12.98
CA ARG A 50 -5.97 14.00 -12.23
C ARG A 50 -7.16 14.64 -12.93
N GLN A 51 -6.99 15.83 -13.51
CA GLN A 51 -8.03 16.51 -14.29
C GLN A 51 -8.43 15.70 -15.52
N ALA A 52 -7.53 14.85 -16.02
CA ALA A 52 -7.83 13.91 -17.09
C ALA A 52 -8.70 12.71 -16.65
N GLY A 53 -9.00 12.58 -15.35
CA GLY A 53 -9.74 11.46 -14.77
C GLY A 53 -8.88 10.26 -14.41
N PHE A 54 -7.55 10.38 -14.41
CA PHE A 54 -6.67 9.24 -14.13
C PHE A 54 -6.55 8.97 -12.63
N VAL A 55 -6.49 7.69 -12.27
CA VAL A 55 -6.19 7.26 -10.89
C VAL A 55 -4.68 7.34 -10.70
N LEU A 56 -4.24 8.06 -9.66
CA LEU A 56 -2.83 8.19 -9.34
C LEU A 56 -2.47 7.36 -8.10
N LEU A 57 -1.49 6.48 -8.26
CA LEU A 57 -0.89 5.69 -7.19
C LEU A 57 0.59 6.04 -7.05
N ASN A 58 1.17 5.80 -5.88
CA ASN A 58 2.59 5.96 -5.64
C ASN A 58 3.23 4.69 -5.07
N GLN A 59 4.36 4.29 -5.64
CA GLN A 59 5.20 3.20 -5.16
C GLN A 59 6.56 3.76 -4.73
N SER A 60 6.72 3.98 -3.43
CA SER A 60 8.01 4.34 -2.83
C SER A 60 8.86 3.10 -2.61
N VAL A 61 10.17 3.28 -2.52
CA VAL A 61 11.11 2.28 -2.02
C VAL A 61 11.64 2.76 -0.68
N LEU A 62 11.71 1.88 0.31
CA LEU A 62 12.33 2.15 1.60
C LEU A 62 13.84 2.19 1.43
N LEU A 63 14.42 3.37 1.62
CA LEU A 63 15.81 3.69 1.32
C LEU A 63 16.48 4.30 2.55
N LYS A 64 17.56 3.66 2.99
CA LYS A 64 18.38 4.10 4.13
C LYS A 64 18.96 5.50 3.89
N GLY A 65 18.81 6.38 4.88
CA GLY A 65 19.23 7.78 4.84
C GLY A 65 18.43 8.64 3.88
N VAL A 66 17.25 8.18 3.43
CA VAL A 66 16.34 8.96 2.57
C VAL A 66 14.97 9.06 3.21
N ASN A 67 14.32 7.92 3.41
CA ASN A 67 12.95 7.84 3.93
C ASN A 67 12.79 6.71 4.95
N ASP A 68 13.87 6.34 5.63
CA ASP A 68 13.93 5.31 6.66
C ASP A 68 13.58 5.82 8.07
N THR A 69 12.79 6.90 8.14
CA THR A 69 12.24 7.45 9.40
C THR A 69 10.73 7.59 9.28
N VAL A 70 10.04 7.54 10.43
CA VAL A 70 8.59 7.68 10.49
C VAL A 70 8.17 9.07 10.02
N GLU A 71 8.94 10.10 10.38
CA GLU A 71 8.69 11.50 10.04
C GLU A 71 8.76 11.72 8.53
N ALA A 72 9.82 11.24 7.87
CA ALA A 72 9.99 11.40 6.43
C ALA A 72 8.89 10.69 5.63
N LEU A 73 8.48 9.49 6.06
CA LEU A 73 7.41 8.75 5.39
C LEU A 73 6.02 9.31 5.70
N GLU A 74 5.79 9.82 6.91
CA GLU A 74 4.55 10.52 7.24
C GLU A 74 4.38 11.76 6.35
N GLU A 75 5.41 12.61 6.29
CA GLU A 75 5.41 13.81 5.46
C GLU A 75 5.13 13.44 3.99
N LEU A 76 5.88 12.48 3.44
CA LEU A 76 5.69 12.01 2.07
C LEU A 76 4.26 11.52 1.82
N CYS A 77 3.71 10.67 2.69
CA CYS A 77 2.37 10.10 2.50
C CYS A 77 1.27 11.17 2.58
N ARG A 78 1.41 12.15 3.48
CA ARG A 78 0.48 13.28 3.60
C ARG A 78 0.55 14.18 2.38
N GLU A 79 1.73 14.55 1.93
CA GLU A 79 1.91 15.40 0.74
C GLU A 79 1.40 14.70 -0.54
N LEU A 80 1.69 13.41 -0.71
CA LEU A 80 1.15 12.61 -1.81
C LEU A 80 -0.38 12.65 -1.82
N MET A 81 -1.03 12.36 -0.70
CA MET A 81 -2.49 12.32 -0.65
C MET A 81 -3.13 13.70 -0.75
N TYR A 82 -2.72 14.64 0.10
CA TYR A 82 -3.45 15.88 0.30
C TYR A 82 -3.03 16.99 -0.66
N ARG A 83 -1.75 17.05 -1.03
CA ARG A 83 -1.26 18.04 -2.00
C ARG A 83 -1.39 17.52 -3.43
N LEU A 84 -0.91 16.31 -3.70
CA LEU A 84 -0.91 15.77 -5.06
C LEU A 84 -2.18 15.00 -5.44
N GLY A 85 -2.95 14.49 -4.48
CA GLY A 85 -4.08 13.57 -4.74
C GLY A 85 -3.65 12.22 -5.29
N ILE A 86 -2.50 11.73 -4.84
CA ILE A 86 -1.94 10.43 -5.19
C ILE A 86 -2.07 9.51 -3.99
N LYS A 87 -2.63 8.31 -4.18
CA LYS A 87 -2.68 7.30 -3.12
C LYS A 87 -1.28 6.72 -2.86
N PRO A 88 -0.73 6.83 -1.63
CA PRO A 88 0.42 6.01 -1.23
C PRO A 88 0.01 4.54 -1.32
N TYR A 89 0.55 3.82 -2.29
CA TYR A 89 0.08 2.47 -2.63
C TYR A 89 0.99 1.41 -2.04
N TYR A 90 2.25 1.37 -2.47
CA TYR A 90 3.24 0.47 -1.89
C TYR A 90 4.45 1.21 -1.35
N LEU A 91 4.97 0.70 -0.24
CA LEU A 91 6.33 0.93 0.21
C LEU A 91 7.10 -0.38 -0.03
N HIS A 92 7.93 -0.40 -1.06
CA HIS A 92 8.76 -1.55 -1.39
C HIS A 92 9.93 -1.65 -0.42
N HIS A 93 10.18 -2.84 0.09
CA HIS A 93 11.47 -3.16 0.67
C HIS A 93 12.55 -3.08 -0.42
N GLY A 94 13.72 -2.54 -0.07
CA GLY A 94 14.81 -2.36 -1.02
C GLY A 94 15.28 -3.70 -1.63
N ASP A 95 15.29 -3.77 -2.96
CA ASP A 95 15.69 -4.95 -3.73
C ASP A 95 17.18 -5.30 -3.54
N LEU A 96 17.54 -6.55 -3.84
CA LEU A 96 18.89 -7.13 -3.79
C LEU A 96 19.81 -6.65 -4.94
N ALA A 97 19.50 -5.50 -5.55
CA ALA A 97 20.28 -4.97 -6.67
C ALA A 97 21.75 -4.74 -6.28
N ARG A 98 22.68 -5.19 -7.14
CA ARG A 98 24.12 -5.03 -6.94
C ARG A 98 24.46 -3.55 -6.72
N GLY A 99 25.25 -3.27 -5.70
CA GLY A 99 25.68 -1.90 -5.34
C GLY A 99 24.72 -1.13 -4.42
N MET A 100 23.49 -1.60 -4.22
CA MET A 100 22.49 -0.90 -3.40
C MET A 100 22.48 -1.32 -1.92
N ALA A 101 23.37 -2.22 -1.50
CA ALA A 101 23.38 -2.77 -0.14
C ALA A 101 23.45 -1.68 0.96
N HIS A 102 24.23 -0.62 0.74
CA HIS A 102 24.37 0.50 1.67
C HIS A 102 23.09 1.34 1.85
N ARG A 103 22.12 1.22 0.93
CA ARG A 103 20.81 1.89 0.98
C ARG A 103 19.71 1.01 1.57
N ARG A 104 20.03 -0.21 2.03
CA ARG A 104 19.02 -1.15 2.53
C ARG A 104 18.78 -0.99 4.04
N THR A 105 17.54 -1.22 4.42
CA THR A 105 17.09 -1.44 5.80
C THR A 105 16.90 -2.95 6.02
N THR A 106 16.73 -3.38 7.27
CA THR A 106 16.26 -4.74 7.57
C THR A 106 14.74 -4.82 7.44
N ILE A 107 14.21 -6.03 7.24
CA ILE A 107 12.75 -6.26 7.23
C ILE A 107 12.13 -5.82 8.56
N ALA A 108 12.78 -6.16 9.69
CA ALA A 108 12.34 -5.76 11.02
C ALA A 108 12.26 -4.25 11.20
N GLN A 109 13.24 -3.49 10.68
CA GLN A 109 13.18 -2.02 10.66
C GLN A 109 12.00 -1.51 9.83
N GLY A 110 11.78 -2.06 8.64
CA GLY A 110 10.63 -1.70 7.81
C GLY A 110 9.29 -1.99 8.49
N GLN A 111 9.17 -3.13 9.16
CA GLN A 111 7.99 -3.52 9.94
C GLN A 111 7.70 -2.56 11.09
N ALA A 112 8.70 -2.28 11.92
CA ALA A 112 8.57 -1.33 13.03
C ALA A 112 8.19 0.07 12.54
N LEU A 113 8.76 0.51 11.41
CA LEU A 113 8.44 1.80 10.81
C LEU A 113 6.98 1.86 10.38
N VAL A 114 6.49 0.88 9.60
CA VAL A 114 5.11 0.92 9.10
C VAL A 114 4.06 0.68 10.18
N GLU A 115 4.41 -0.01 11.27
CA GLU A 115 3.58 -0.10 12.47
C GLU A 115 3.40 1.29 13.11
N ALA A 116 4.51 2.02 13.33
CA ALA A 116 4.46 3.38 13.86
C ALA A 116 3.72 4.36 12.91
N LEU A 117 3.92 4.20 11.60
CA LEU A 117 3.25 5.02 10.59
C LEU A 117 1.73 4.83 10.60
N ARG A 118 1.26 3.58 10.79
CA ARG A 118 -0.17 3.23 10.84
C ARG A 118 -0.91 3.92 11.99
N ALA A 119 -0.24 4.18 13.10
CA ALA A 119 -0.81 4.93 14.22
C ALA A 119 -0.94 6.45 13.93
N ARG A 120 -0.13 7.00 13.01
CA ARG A 120 -0.07 8.45 12.72
C ARG A 120 -0.89 8.86 11.51
N LEU A 121 -1.04 7.97 10.52
CA LEU A 121 -1.71 8.25 9.25
C LEU A 121 -3.17 7.78 9.23
N SER A 122 -3.99 8.52 8.48
CA SER A 122 -5.32 8.03 8.08
C SER A 122 -5.18 6.77 7.20
N GLY A 123 -6.20 5.91 7.19
CA GLY A 123 -6.15 4.65 6.43
C GLY A 123 -5.84 4.85 4.95
N ILE A 124 -6.35 5.93 4.35
CA ILE A 124 -6.08 6.25 2.94
C ILE A 124 -4.64 6.72 2.69
N CYS A 125 -3.94 7.27 3.69
CA CYS A 125 -2.54 7.67 3.54
C CYS A 125 -1.57 6.51 3.81
N ASN A 126 -2.02 5.43 4.46
CA ASN A 126 -1.14 4.30 4.76
C ASN A 126 -0.79 3.48 3.51
N PRO A 127 0.50 3.33 3.16
CA PRO A 127 0.93 2.40 2.12
C PRO A 127 0.97 0.96 2.66
N ILE A 128 0.90 -0.01 1.75
CA ILE A 128 1.17 -1.41 2.09
C ILE A 128 2.68 -1.65 1.96
N TYR A 129 3.33 -2.10 3.02
CA TYR A 129 4.73 -2.50 2.98
C TYR A 129 4.88 -3.87 2.33
N VAL A 130 5.67 -3.96 1.27
CA VAL A 130 5.79 -5.18 0.46
C VAL A 130 7.24 -5.55 0.19
N LEU A 131 7.50 -6.84 0.07
CA LEU A 131 8.73 -7.39 -0.47
C LEU A 131 8.40 -8.09 -1.79
N ASP A 132 9.13 -7.74 -2.86
CA ASP A 132 9.12 -8.54 -4.08
C ASP A 132 10.01 -9.76 -3.85
N LEU A 133 9.41 -10.96 -3.90
CA LEU A 133 10.18 -12.20 -3.76
C LEU A 133 11.05 -12.44 -5.00
N PRO A 134 12.27 -13.00 -4.83
CA PRO A 134 13.07 -13.47 -5.95
C PRO A 134 12.31 -14.42 -6.87
N GLU A 135 12.79 -14.57 -8.11
CA GLU A 135 12.28 -15.56 -9.08
C GLU A 135 10.81 -15.37 -9.47
N GLY A 136 10.22 -14.19 -9.22
CA GLY A 136 8.85 -13.89 -9.63
C GLY A 136 7.78 -14.39 -8.66
N GLY A 137 8.13 -14.69 -7.41
CA GLY A 137 7.18 -15.08 -6.35
C GLY A 137 6.14 -14.01 -5.96
N GLY A 138 6.17 -12.84 -6.60
CA GLY A 138 5.18 -11.78 -6.41
C GLY A 138 5.48 -10.82 -5.26
N LYS A 139 4.55 -9.88 -5.02
CA LYS A 139 4.62 -8.86 -3.98
C LYS A 139 3.96 -9.40 -2.72
N VAL A 140 4.76 -9.66 -1.69
CA VAL A 140 4.26 -10.17 -0.41
C VAL A 140 4.14 -9.02 0.59
N PRO A 141 2.95 -8.74 1.13
CA PRO A 141 2.79 -7.79 2.22
C PRO A 141 3.56 -8.27 3.47
N LEU A 142 4.39 -7.40 4.04
CA LEU A 142 5.17 -7.67 5.24
C LEU A 142 4.76 -6.76 6.40
N GLY A 143 3.50 -6.33 6.47
CA GLY A 143 2.99 -5.54 7.59
C GLY A 143 3.05 -6.27 8.94
N PRO A 144 2.84 -5.56 10.06
CA PRO A 144 2.78 -6.18 11.38
C PRO A 144 1.64 -7.20 11.45
N CYS A 145 1.92 -8.36 12.05
CA CYS A 145 0.88 -9.33 12.38
C CYS A 145 0.22 -8.94 13.71
N HIS A 146 -1.08 -8.70 13.66
CA HIS A 146 -1.89 -8.36 14.83
C HIS A 146 -2.42 -9.60 15.57
N VAL A 147 -2.33 -10.79 14.96
CA VAL A 147 -2.70 -12.05 15.62
C VAL A 147 -1.52 -12.52 16.48
N GLU A 148 -1.73 -12.63 17.79
CA GLU A 148 -0.74 -13.14 18.74
C GLU A 148 -0.89 -14.63 19.02
N ALA A 149 -2.13 -15.14 19.00
CA ALA A 149 -2.42 -16.57 19.13
C ALA A 149 -3.80 -16.92 18.59
N GLN A 150 -4.00 -18.21 18.37
CA GLN A 150 -5.27 -18.80 17.98
C GLN A 150 -5.45 -20.12 18.73
N ASP A 151 -6.65 -20.38 19.24
CA ASP A 151 -7.10 -21.65 19.78
C ASP A 151 -8.53 -21.93 19.29
N GLY A 152 -8.65 -22.85 18.31
CA GLY A 152 -9.89 -23.09 17.58
C GLY A 152 -10.46 -21.81 16.96
N GLU A 153 -11.67 -21.44 17.38
CA GLU A 153 -12.41 -20.24 16.96
C GLU A 153 -12.05 -18.99 17.80
N SER A 154 -11.13 -19.12 18.77
CA SER A 154 -10.73 -18.02 19.66
C SER A 154 -9.38 -17.44 19.22
N TRP A 155 -9.32 -16.13 19.08
CA TRP A 155 -8.17 -15.38 18.59
C TRP A 155 -7.72 -14.35 19.61
N ARG A 156 -6.41 -14.23 19.83
CA ARG A 156 -5.80 -13.10 20.57
C ARG A 156 -5.28 -12.07 19.58
N ILE A 157 -5.92 -10.91 19.55
CA ILE A 157 -5.63 -9.84 18.58
C ILE A 157 -5.09 -8.62 19.32
N ARG A 158 -3.87 -8.19 18.96
CA ARG A 158 -3.27 -6.93 19.40
C ARG A 158 -3.80 -5.78 18.55
N GLY A 159 -4.57 -4.90 19.19
CA GLY A 159 -5.10 -3.68 18.57
C GLY A 159 -4.01 -2.65 18.27
N LEU A 160 -4.39 -1.61 17.51
CA LEU A 160 -3.51 -0.47 17.22
C LEU A 160 -3.17 0.37 18.46
N ASP A 161 -3.95 0.21 19.53
CA ASP A 161 -3.69 0.80 20.84
C ASP A 161 -2.74 -0.05 21.70
N GLY A 162 -2.16 -1.11 21.13
CA GLY A 162 -1.26 -2.04 21.82
C GLY A 162 -1.96 -3.04 22.75
N LYS A 163 -3.28 -2.93 22.95
CA LYS A 163 -4.02 -3.83 23.84
C LYS A 163 -4.41 -5.11 23.13
N VAL A 164 -4.18 -6.24 23.79
CA VAL A 164 -4.62 -7.56 23.32
C VAL A 164 -6.08 -7.78 23.72
N ARG A 165 -6.87 -8.29 22.78
CA ARG A 165 -8.29 -8.59 22.97
C ARG A 165 -8.57 -9.99 22.42
N ASP A 166 -9.43 -10.70 23.14
CA ASP A 166 -9.97 -11.97 22.67
C ASP A 166 -11.10 -11.70 21.66
N TYR A 167 -11.04 -12.39 20.52
CA TYR A 167 -12.07 -12.37 19.50
C TYR A 167 -12.49 -13.81 19.20
N ARG A 168 -13.78 -14.10 19.37
CA ARG A 168 -14.35 -15.41 19.05
C ARG A 168 -15.10 -15.34 17.74
N GLU A 169 -14.75 -16.21 16.80
CA GLU A 169 -15.51 -16.37 15.57
C GLU A 169 -16.91 -16.90 15.87
N VAL A 170 -17.91 -16.31 15.23
CA VAL A 170 -19.29 -16.81 15.27
C VAL A 170 -19.67 -17.11 13.83
N VAL A 171 -19.36 -18.32 13.39
CA VAL A 171 -19.76 -18.81 12.07
C VAL A 171 -21.00 -19.67 12.29
N SER A 172 -22.17 -19.18 11.84
CA SER A 172 -23.38 -20.01 11.86
C SER A 172 -23.20 -21.15 10.87
N VAL A 173 -22.95 -22.37 11.36
CA VAL A 173 -23.07 -23.57 10.54
C VAL A 173 -24.55 -23.70 10.19
N ARG A 174 -24.92 -23.51 8.93
CA ARG A 174 -26.24 -23.94 8.45
C ARG A 174 -26.26 -25.46 8.60
N GLU A 175 -26.98 -25.97 9.58
CA GLU A 175 -27.29 -27.39 9.67
C GLU A 175 -27.98 -27.82 8.37
N GLU A 176 -27.38 -28.76 7.65
CA GLU A 176 -28.07 -29.51 6.61
C GLU A 176 -29.30 -30.16 7.25
N ARG A 177 -30.49 -29.66 6.91
CA ARG A 177 -31.73 -30.33 7.30
C ARG A 177 -31.69 -31.75 6.73
N PRO A 178 -31.82 -32.81 7.55
CA PRO A 178 -31.94 -34.16 7.00
C PRO A 178 -33.17 -34.21 6.09
N SER A 179 -32.92 -34.67 4.85
CA SER A 179 -33.96 -34.99 3.88
C SER A 179 -35.00 -35.90 4.54
N LYS A 180 -36.25 -35.42 4.65
CA LYS A 180 -37.39 -36.28 4.96
C LYS A 180 -37.59 -37.20 3.76
N ASN A 181 -37.07 -38.42 3.85
CA ASN A 181 -37.48 -39.50 2.96
C ASN A 181 -38.90 -39.91 3.35
N PRO A 182 -39.93 -39.76 2.50
CA PRO A 182 -41.22 -40.35 2.79
C PRO A 182 -41.12 -41.85 2.50
N ALA A 183 -41.05 -42.66 3.55
CA ALA A 183 -41.39 -44.06 3.43
C ALA A 183 -42.88 -44.14 3.07
N ALA A 184 -43.16 -44.37 1.79
CA ALA A 184 -44.48 -44.80 1.34
C ALA A 184 -44.67 -46.26 1.79
N GLY A 185 -45.57 -46.45 2.74
CA GLY A 185 -46.06 -47.75 3.16
C GLY A 185 -47.58 -47.68 3.29
N SER A 186 -48.26 -48.23 2.28
CA SER A 186 -49.56 -48.95 2.27
C SER A 186 -50.20 -48.81 0.90
#